data_AF-A0A1Z9FM27-F1
#
_entry.id   AF-A0A1Z9FM27-F1
#
_cell.length_a   1.000
_cell.length_b   1.000
_cell.length_c   1.000
_cell.angle_alpha   90.00
_cell.angle_beta   90.00
_cell.angle_gamma   90.00
#
_symmetry.space_group_name_H-M   'P 1'
#
loop_
_entity.id
_entity.type
_entity.pdbx_description
1 polymer ?
#
loop_
_entity_poly.entity_id
_entity_poly.type
_entity_poly.pdbx_seq_one_letter_code
_entity_poly.pdbx_strand_id
1 'polypeptide(L)'
;MTSKKDFPKSIESLCSTKTIKVYNNWMGWLSDQKGYSKNTICSYSYDFKYFLNFLSSHISSNNIEIVDFKDLKIRDFRSWLSYLKNNNPNLKARSLARSRASIKSFYFYCIL
;
A
#
# COMPACT_ATOMS: atom_id res chain seq x y z
N MET A 1 18.35 13.35 15.26
CA MET A 1 17.77 12.12 15.82
C MET A 1 17.13 11.35 14.67
N THR A 2 17.89 10.44 14.07
CA THR A 2 17.50 9.65 12.90
C THR A 2 16.37 8.72 13.27
N SER A 3 15.14 9.04 12.84
CA SER A 3 13.97 8.19 13.05
C SER A 3 14.26 6.82 12.45
N LYS A 4 14.08 5.76 13.25
CA LYS A 4 14.15 4.37 12.80
C LYS A 4 13.30 4.28 11.53
N LYS A 5 13.88 3.72 10.45
CA LYS A 5 13.08 3.23 9.32
C LYS A 5 12.27 2.05 9.85
N ASP A 6 11.16 2.34 10.51
CA ASP A 6 10.25 1.30 10.94
C ASP A 6 9.75 0.62 9.68
N PHE A 7 10.12 -0.65 9.54
CA PHE A 7 9.57 -1.51 8.50
C PHE A 7 8.05 -1.44 8.62
N PRO A 8 7.31 -1.25 7.51
CA PRO A 8 5.86 -1.13 7.61
C PRO A 8 5.31 -2.34 8.36
N LYS A 9 4.41 -2.08 9.32
CA LYS A 9 3.82 -3.13 10.16
C LYS A 9 3.27 -4.24 9.26
N SER A 10 3.30 -5.47 9.79
CA SER A 10 2.81 -6.63 9.03
C SER A 10 1.35 -6.44 8.66
N ILE A 11 0.92 -6.98 7.51
CA ILE A 11 -0.46 -6.80 7.06
C ILE A 11 -1.44 -7.45 8.04
N GLU A 12 -1.01 -8.54 8.68
CA GLU A 12 -1.71 -9.28 9.71
C GLU A 12 -2.01 -8.43 10.95
N SER A 13 -1.18 -7.43 11.23
CA SER A 13 -1.35 -6.53 12.38
C SER A 13 -2.17 -5.28 12.09
N LEU A 14 -2.45 -5.01 10.81
CA LEU A 14 -3.08 -3.76 10.37
C LEU A 14 -4.46 -3.96 9.75
N CYS A 15 -4.83 -5.18 9.38
CA CYS A 15 -5.94 -5.44 8.46
C CYS A 15 -6.83 -6.56 8.97
N SER A 16 -8.11 -6.49 8.61
CA SER A 16 -9.04 -7.59 8.85
C SER A 16 -8.67 -8.82 8.03
N THR A 17 -9.10 -10.01 8.47
CA THR A 17 -8.90 -11.27 7.74
C THR A 17 -9.37 -11.18 6.29
N LYS A 18 -10.47 -10.46 6.04
CA LYS A 18 -11.00 -10.24 4.69
C LYS A 18 -10.06 -9.40 3.85
N THR A 19 -9.53 -8.31 4.40
CA THR A 19 -8.53 -7.46 3.74
C THR A 19 -7.25 -8.22 3.41
N ILE A 20 -6.74 -9.02 4.35
CA ILE A 20 -5.55 -9.87 4.15
C ILE A 20 -5.78 -10.86 3.00
N LYS A 21 -6.96 -11.50 2.96
CA LYS A 21 -7.32 -12.43 1.87
C LYS A 21 -7.33 -11.73 0.51
N VAL A 22 -7.93 -10.55 0.40
CA VAL A 22 -7.95 -9.76 -0.84
C VAL A 22 -6.55 -9.36 -1.27
N TYR A 23 -5.70 -8.93 -0.33
CA TYR A 23 -4.30 -8.62 -0.62
C TYR A 23 -3.53 -9.84 -1.15
N ASN A 24 -3.70 -11.02 -0.53
CA ASN A 24 -3.02 -12.24 -0.98
C ASN A 24 -3.50 -12.68 -2.38
N ASN A 25 -4.80 -12.57 -2.64
CA ASN A 25 -5.35 -12.85 -3.97
C ASN A 25 -4.83 -11.86 -5.02
N TRP A 26 -4.69 -10.58 -4.67
CA TRP A 26 -4.07 -9.58 -5.54
C TRP A 26 -2.61 -9.92 -5.85
N MET A 27 -1.83 -10.38 -4.87
CA MET A 27 -0.46 -10.87 -5.10
C MET A 27 -0.42 -12.05 -6.07
N GLY A 28 -1.32 -13.02 -5.91
CA GLY A 28 -1.47 -14.14 -6.84
C GLY A 28 -1.85 -13.67 -8.24
N TRP A 29 -2.81 -12.75 -8.35
CA TRP A 29 -3.23 -12.16 -9.63
C TRP A 29 -2.09 -11.41 -10.35
N LEU A 30 -1.23 -10.69 -9.61
CA LEU A 30 -0.04 -10.05 -10.20
C LEU A 30 0.94 -11.07 -10.80
N SER A 31 1.10 -12.21 -10.14
CA SER A 31 1.93 -13.32 -10.63
C SER A 31 1.29 -13.98 -11.84
N ASP A 32 0.08 -14.51 -11.66
CA ASP A 32 -0.46 -15.53 -12.54
C ASP A 32 -1.19 -14.92 -13.74
N GLN A 33 -1.84 -13.77 -13.55
CA GLN A 33 -2.62 -13.10 -14.59
C GLN A 33 -1.85 -11.96 -15.26
N LYS A 34 -1.05 -11.22 -14.49
CA LYS A 34 -0.24 -10.11 -15.02
C LYS A 34 1.17 -10.54 -15.43
N GLY A 35 1.65 -11.71 -15.02
CA GLY A 35 2.97 -12.21 -15.36
C GLY A 35 4.12 -11.37 -14.79
N TYR A 36 3.89 -10.66 -13.68
CA TYR A 36 4.92 -9.79 -13.12
C TYR A 36 6.03 -10.60 -12.45
N SER A 37 7.27 -10.13 -12.61
CA SER A 37 8.41 -10.77 -11.96
C SER A 37 8.32 -10.69 -10.43
N LYS A 38 8.95 -11.64 -9.74
CA LYS A 38 9.03 -11.67 -8.27
C LYS A 38 9.48 -10.33 -7.67
N ASN A 39 10.50 -9.70 -8.26
CA ASN A 39 11.01 -8.40 -7.81
C ASN A 39 9.96 -7.28 -7.92
N THR A 40 9.14 -7.31 -8.98
CA THR A 40 8.06 -6.34 -9.19
C THR A 40 6.96 -6.55 -8.15
N ILE A 41 6.55 -7.79 -7.91
CA ILE A 41 5.56 -8.16 -6.90
C ILE A 41 6.03 -7.76 -5.49
N CYS A 42 7.27 -8.09 -5.12
CA CYS A 42 7.86 -7.68 -3.84
C CYS A 42 7.88 -6.15 -3.68
N SER A 43 8.21 -5.43 -4.75
CA SER A 43 8.20 -3.97 -4.75
C SER A 43 6.79 -3.40 -4.57
N TYR A 44 5.79 -3.97 -5.23
CA TYR A 44 4.38 -3.58 -5.10
C TYR A 44 3.83 -3.87 -3.71
N SER A 45 4.15 -5.05 -3.17
CA SER A 45 3.84 -5.45 -1.80
C SER A 45 4.42 -4.46 -0.79
N TYR A 46 5.70 -4.10 -0.93
CA TYR A 46 6.36 -3.15 -0.06
C TYR A 46 5.68 -1.78 -0.08
N ASP A 47 5.42 -1.24 -1.27
CA ASP A 47 4.74 0.06 -1.42
C ASP A 47 3.34 0.03 -0.81
N PHE A 48 2.60 -1.08 -1.00
CA PHE A 48 1.25 -1.24 -0.46
C PHE A 48 1.26 -1.30 1.06
N LYS A 49 2.17 -2.06 1.66
CA LYS A 49 2.34 -2.11 3.13
C LYS A 49 2.71 -0.75 3.71
N TYR A 50 3.53 0.02 3.00
CA TYR A 50 3.85 1.40 3.41
C TYR A 50 2.63 2.32 3.36
N PHE A 51 1.76 2.13 2.36
CA PHE A 51 0.46 2.81 2.31
C PHE A 51 -0.46 2.39 3.46
N LEU A 52 -0.56 1.10 3.80
CA LEU A 52 -1.35 0.63 4.95
C LEU A 52 -0.86 1.22 6.27
N ASN A 53 0.46 1.38 6.44
CA ASN A 53 1.02 2.01 7.65
C ASN A 53 0.64 3.50 7.76
N PHE A 54 0.65 4.22 6.63
CA PHE A 54 0.08 5.57 6.58
C PHE A 54 -1.42 5.54 6.90
N LEU A 55 -2.16 4.65 6.26
CA LEU A 55 -3.60 4.60 6.32
C LEU A 55 -4.10 4.34 7.74
N SER A 56 -3.51 3.39 8.45
CA SER A 56 -3.87 3.07 9.85
C SER A 56 -3.75 4.28 10.78
N SER A 57 -2.71 5.09 10.57
CA SER A 57 -2.52 6.34 11.31
C SER A 57 -3.48 7.44 10.83
N HIS A 58 -3.75 7.50 9.53
CA HIS A 58 -4.58 8.53 8.90
C HIS A 58 -6.07 8.41 9.26
N ILE A 59 -6.60 7.18 9.33
CA ILE A 59 -7.99 6.92 9.73
C ILE A 59 -8.13 6.51 11.20
N SER A 60 -7.02 6.49 11.96
CA SER A 60 -6.97 6.05 13.37
C SER A 60 -7.56 4.65 13.60
N SER A 61 -7.30 3.72 12.68
CA SER A 61 -7.75 2.32 12.77
C SER A 61 -6.57 1.35 12.71
N ASN A 62 -6.54 0.40 13.64
CA ASN A 62 -5.59 -0.72 13.62
C ASN A 62 -6.19 -1.99 13.00
N ASN A 63 -7.39 -1.90 12.42
CA ASN A 63 -8.06 -3.00 11.74
C ASN A 63 -8.70 -2.49 10.44
N ILE A 64 -7.88 -2.29 9.41
CA ILE A 64 -8.30 -1.77 8.11
C ILE A 64 -9.16 -2.81 7.38
N GLU A 65 -10.36 -2.39 7.02
CA GLU A 65 -11.35 -3.17 6.29
C GLU A 65 -11.39 -2.79 4.80
N ILE A 66 -11.99 -3.66 3.98
CA ILE A 66 -12.18 -3.39 2.55
C ILE A 66 -13.00 -2.13 2.30
N VAL A 67 -13.94 -1.80 3.20
CA VAL A 67 -14.77 -0.59 3.08
C VAL A 67 -13.94 0.69 3.23
N ASP A 68 -12.90 0.68 4.07
CA ASP A 68 -12.04 1.85 4.27
C ASP A 68 -11.38 2.31 2.97
N PHE A 69 -10.94 1.38 2.12
CA PHE A 69 -10.37 1.71 0.81
C PHE A 69 -11.41 2.35 -0.13
N LYS A 70 -12.69 1.97 -0.02
CA LYS A 70 -13.76 2.55 -0.85
C LYS A 70 -14.12 3.96 -0.41
N ASP A 71 -13.96 4.27 0.87
CA ASP A 71 -14.34 5.56 1.43
C ASP A 71 -13.28 6.64 1.24
N LEU A 72 -12.03 6.25 0.92
CA LEU A 72 -10.94 7.19 0.64
C LEU A 72 -11.30 8.16 -0.49
N LYS A 73 -10.98 9.43 -0.26
CA LYS A 73 -11.15 10.53 -1.21
C LYS A 73 -9.80 10.94 -1.77
N ILE A 74 -9.83 11.76 -2.83
CA ILE A 74 -8.62 12.28 -3.49
C ILE A 74 -7.68 12.98 -2.48
N ARG A 75 -8.23 13.66 -1.47
CA ARG A 75 -7.44 14.33 -0.42
C ARG A 75 -6.57 13.35 0.36
N ASP A 76 -7.05 12.14 0.62
CA ASP A 76 -6.34 11.14 1.43
C ASP A 76 -5.13 10.59 0.66
N PHE A 77 -5.26 10.39 -0.66
CA PHE A 77 -4.13 10.05 -1.52
C PHE A 77 -3.10 11.19 -1.62
N ARG A 78 -3.54 12.45 -1.62
CA ARG A 78 -2.62 13.61 -1.58
C ARG A 78 -1.87 13.67 -0.26
N SER A 79 -2.56 13.44 0.86
CA SER A 79 -1.95 13.32 2.19
C SER A 79 -0.91 12.20 2.23
N TRP A 80 -1.22 11.03 1.65
CA TRP A 80 -0.27 9.93 1.54
C TRP A 80 0.98 10.30 0.73
N LEU A 81 0.83 11.00 -0.40
CA LEU A 81 1.98 11.46 -1.19
C LEU A 81 2.85 12.45 -0.43
N SER A 82 2.25 13.33 0.37
CA SER A 82 2.98 14.23 1.27
C SER A 82 3.73 13.43 2.34
N TYR A 83 3.05 12.47 2.98
CA TYR A 83 3.65 11.57 3.97
C TYR A 83 4.85 10.80 3.38
N LEU A 84 4.72 10.26 2.17
CA LEU A 84 5.80 9.55 1.47
C LEU A 84 7.03 10.44 1.28
N LYS A 85 6.85 11.68 0.80
CA LYS A 85 7.95 12.63 0.59
C LYS A 85 8.62 13.05 1.89
N ASN A 86 7.81 13.37 2.91
CA ASN A 86 8.31 13.86 4.19
C ASN A 86 9.11 12.78 4.94
N ASN A 87 8.65 11.52 4.91
CA ASN A 87 9.36 10.42 5.57
C ASN A 87 10.52 9.84 4.74
N ASN A 88 10.58 10.16 3.44
CA ASN A 88 11.62 9.68 2.54
C ASN A 88 12.17 10.84 1.71
N PRO A 89 12.96 11.76 2.31
CA PRO A 89 13.46 12.95 1.61
C PRO A 89 14.30 12.61 0.37
N ASN A 90 14.93 11.43 0.35
CA ASN A 90 15.74 10.94 -0.78
C ASN A 90 14.96 10.03 -1.75
N LEU A 91 13.63 9.99 -1.68
CA LEU A 91 12.82 9.14 -2.55
C LEU A 91 12.91 9.61 -4.00
N LYS A 92 13.52 8.77 -4.85
CA LYS A 92 13.63 9.04 -6.29
C LYS A 92 12.25 9.07 -6.96
N ALA A 93 12.11 9.88 -8.00
CA ALA A 93 10.87 9.99 -8.79
C ALA A 93 10.35 8.64 -9.31
N ARG A 94 11.27 7.74 -9.73
CA ARG A 94 10.92 6.37 -10.17
C ARG A 94 10.26 5.56 -9.05
N SER A 95 10.76 5.65 -7.82
CA SER A 95 10.17 4.95 -6.68
C SER A 95 8.79 5.50 -6.35
N LEU A 96 8.62 6.83 -6.34
CA LEU A 96 7.31 7.46 -6.13
C LEU A 96 6.30 7.06 -7.22
N ALA A 97 6.73 7.00 -8.48
CA ALA A 97 5.88 6.53 -9.57
C ALA A 97 5.46 5.07 -9.39
N ARG A 98 6.40 4.21 -8.97
CA ARG A 98 6.12 2.79 -8.66
C ARG A 98 5.15 2.63 -7.49
N SER A 99 5.32 3.38 -6.40
CA SER A 99 4.37 3.34 -5.27
C SER A 99 2.98 3.79 -5.71
N ARG A 100 2.85 4.82 -6.55
CA ARG A 100 1.53 5.18 -7.11
C ARG A 100 0.94 4.08 -7.99
N ALA A 101 1.77 3.42 -8.79
CA ALA A 101 1.33 2.34 -9.68
C ALA A 101 0.86 1.12 -8.89
N SER A 102 1.51 0.77 -7.77
CA SER A 102 1.08 -0.35 -6.92
C SER A 102 -0.30 -0.11 -6.31
N ILE A 103 -0.56 1.09 -5.78
CA ILE A 103 -1.89 1.43 -5.24
C ILE A 103 -2.94 1.38 -6.35
N LYS A 104 -2.68 2.00 -7.51
CA LYS A 104 -3.60 1.91 -8.65
C LYS A 104 -3.90 0.48 -9.07
N SER A 105 -2.88 -0.39 -9.08
CA SER A 105 -3.02 -1.80 -9.41
C SER A 105 -3.93 -2.54 -8.44
N PHE A 106 -3.80 -2.29 -7.13
CA PHE A 106 -4.69 -2.86 -6.13
C PHE A 106 -6.14 -2.41 -6.34
N TYR A 107 -6.40 -1.11 -6.53
CA TYR A 107 -7.75 -0.62 -6.79
C TYR A 107 -8.35 -1.17 -8.08
N PHE A 108 -7.53 -1.32 -9.13
CA PHE A 108 -7.96 -1.96 -10.37
C PHE A 108 -8.38 -3.41 -10.12
N TYR A 109 -7.57 -4.17 -9.37
CA TYR A 109 -7.91 -5.54 -8.99
C TYR A 109 -9.21 -5.63 -8.20
N CYS A 110 -9.50 -4.69 -7.29
CA CYS A 110 -10.75 -4.68 -6.52
C CYS A 110 -12.01 -4.37 -7.34
N ILE A 111 -11.88 -3.90 -8.59
CA ILE A 111 -12.99 -3.62 -9.50
C ILE A 111 -13.30 -4.85 -10.39
N LEU A 112 -12.33 -5.76 -10.57
CA LEU A 112 -12.47 -7.01 -11.32
C LEU A 112 -13.31 -8.04 -10.54
#